data_AF-A0A6P7XTH7-F1
#
_entry.id   AF-A0A6P7XTH7-F1
#
_cell.length_a   1.000
_cell.length_b   1.000
_cell.length_c   1.000
_cell.angle_alpha   90.00
_cell.angle_beta   90.00
_cell.angle_gamma   90.00
#
_symmetry.space_group_name_H-M   'P 1'
#
loop_
_entity.id
_entity.type
_entity.pdbx_description
1 polymer ?
#
loop_
_entity_poly.entity_id
_entity_poly.type
_entity_poly.pdbx_seq_one_letter_code
_entity_poly.pdbx_strand_id
1 'polypeptide(L)'
;MHKLPALLLFLCSCAVGVAVHLWLRGSFYGCWWWSFSGLSVLFPQWEPIHYDLVVGILSARHNFELRNVIRNTWLKSFKHDPALNQRVQVKFIIGAHGCDIPVEDREDPYSCRLLNITNPILKQEMEVFIIPEAASSVLSEDRAVSVNFRVLYPIIITRLGVFQDNSIVGFERNITVKVYQAEHEEPLFSARFSPTSSGVQVDRLWYKPVEQFVLPEGFEGTVVWESHDPIGLISRNLHKVILNDGGGVLRLTTVEEGLLRYELSESVEGIAGGFTYTIHEGEALLQNLNSRPERLLSHLTKLEEEDALLKEESSTYQDIVFVHIIDTYRNVPAKLLHFYRWTVESTSYDLLLKTDDDCYVDLDNMFQRIVQKNLKRPNIWWGKQISVRRGEGNDSPSPATGHPKALKVGDLVHRKYYIPI
;
A
#
# COMPACT_ATOMS: atom_id res chain seq x y z
N MET A 1 7.13 -16.21 74.30
CA MET A 1 6.38 -15.42 73.30
C MET A 1 7.27 -15.20 72.07
N HIS A 2 7.39 -16.21 71.22
CA HIS A 2 8.19 -16.18 70.00
C HIS A 2 7.26 -16.60 68.87
N LYS A 3 6.98 -15.69 67.92
CA LYS A 3 6.56 -15.90 66.52
C LYS A 3 6.08 -14.54 65.98
N LEU A 4 6.99 -13.58 65.81
CA LEU A 4 6.69 -12.33 65.10
C LEU A 4 7.75 -11.82 64.09
N PRO A 5 8.99 -12.35 63.95
CA PRO A 5 9.93 -11.76 62.98
C PRO A 5 9.82 -12.35 61.56
N ALA A 6 9.23 -13.53 61.37
CA ALA A 6 9.20 -14.20 60.07
C ALA A 6 8.12 -13.67 59.11
N LEU A 7 7.00 -13.16 59.63
CA LEU A 7 5.88 -12.66 58.81
C LEU A 7 6.22 -11.30 58.16
N LEU A 8 6.98 -10.45 58.87
CA LEU A 8 7.40 -9.14 58.37
C LEU A 8 8.43 -9.23 57.23
N LEU A 9 9.33 -10.23 57.28
CA LEU A 9 10.32 -10.46 56.22
C LEU A 9 9.69 -11.01 54.93
N PHE A 10 8.67 -11.85 55.03
CA PHE A 10 7.93 -12.35 53.87
C PHE A 10 7.00 -11.30 53.23
N LEU A 11 6.36 -10.45 54.03
CA LEU A 11 5.55 -9.36 53.51
C LEU A 11 6.40 -8.31 52.78
N CYS A 12 7.64 -8.09 53.24
CA CYS A 12 8.58 -7.14 52.61
C CYS A 12 9.10 -7.65 51.26
N SER A 13 9.42 -8.95 51.13
CA SER A 13 9.87 -9.53 49.86
C SER A 13 8.77 -9.58 48.79
N CYS A 14 7.53 -9.85 49.18
CA CYS A 14 6.38 -9.77 48.27
C CYS A 14 6.07 -8.33 47.84
N ALA A 15 6.17 -7.35 48.74
CA ALA A 15 5.97 -5.95 48.39
C ALA A 15 7.06 -5.42 47.43
N VAL A 16 8.33 -5.79 47.64
CA VAL A 16 9.43 -5.46 46.73
C VAL A 16 9.27 -6.19 45.40
N GLY A 17 8.86 -7.46 45.40
CA GLY A 17 8.58 -8.21 44.17
C GLY A 17 7.45 -7.59 43.35
N VAL A 18 6.37 -7.15 43.99
CA VAL A 18 5.25 -6.45 43.33
C VAL A 18 5.68 -5.07 42.83
N ALA A 19 6.48 -4.32 43.60
CA ALA A 19 6.99 -3.02 43.17
C ALA A 19 7.94 -3.12 41.96
N VAL A 20 8.83 -4.12 41.96
CA VAL A 20 9.74 -4.39 40.83
C VAL A 20 8.96 -4.90 39.62
N HIS A 21 7.93 -5.74 39.83
CA HIS A 21 7.10 -6.24 38.73
C HIS A 21 6.19 -5.14 38.13
N LEU A 22 5.72 -4.19 38.94
CA LEU A 22 4.98 -3.01 38.47
C LEU A 22 5.90 -1.99 37.77
N TRP A 23 7.13 -1.83 38.26
CA TRP A 23 8.16 -0.98 37.63
C TRP A 23 8.60 -1.55 36.27
N LEU A 24 8.85 -2.86 36.17
CA LEU A 24 9.20 -3.53 34.92
C LEU A 24 8.02 -3.55 33.92
N ARG A 25 6.77 -3.68 34.38
CA ARG A 25 5.58 -3.55 33.51
C ARG A 25 5.37 -2.12 33.02
N GLY A 26 5.61 -1.11 33.86
CA GLY A 26 5.49 0.30 33.50
C GLY A 26 6.59 0.80 32.56
N SER A 27 7.75 0.12 32.53
CA SER A 27 8.85 0.46 31.62
C SER A 27 8.66 -0.13 30.20
N PHE A 28 7.81 -1.14 30.04
CA PHE A 28 7.56 -1.80 28.74
C PHE A 28 6.25 -1.39 28.05
N TYR A 29 5.31 -0.79 28.78
CA TYR A 29 4.08 -0.20 28.23
C TYR A 29 3.82 1.10 29.00
N GLY A 30 4.07 2.24 28.36
CA GLY A 30 3.72 3.53 28.95
C GLY A 30 2.26 3.57 29.41
N CYS A 31 2.04 4.23 30.56
CA CYS A 31 0.74 4.64 31.12
C CYS A 31 -0.11 3.61 31.88
N TRP A 32 0.18 3.37 33.17
CA TRP A 32 -0.82 2.89 34.15
C TRP A 32 -0.68 3.60 35.52
N TRP A 33 -0.52 4.93 35.55
CA TRP A 33 -0.40 5.72 36.80
C TRP A 33 -1.48 6.80 36.95
N TRP A 34 -2.71 6.53 36.49
CA TRP A 34 -3.86 7.40 36.74
C TRP A 34 -5.02 6.57 37.28
N SER A 35 -4.99 6.23 38.57
CA SER A 35 -6.18 5.94 39.41
C SER A 35 -5.76 5.53 40.83
N PHE A 36 -5.18 6.45 41.62
CA PHE A 36 -5.25 6.38 43.08
C PHE A 36 -5.21 7.81 43.64
N SER A 37 -6.40 8.38 43.84
CA SER A 37 -6.63 9.70 44.42
C SER A 37 -6.40 9.69 45.94
N GLY A 38 -5.14 9.59 46.37
CA GLY A 38 -4.83 9.57 47.82
C GLY A 38 -3.37 9.79 48.25
N LEU A 39 -2.41 10.01 47.34
CA LEU A 39 -0.99 10.20 47.70
C LEU A 39 -0.29 11.35 46.93
N SER A 40 -1.04 12.41 46.63
CA SER A 40 -0.62 13.55 45.80
C SER A 40 0.34 14.54 46.48
N VAL A 41 1.07 14.17 47.55
CA VAL A 41 1.85 15.13 48.36
C VAL A 41 3.38 14.90 48.28
N LEU A 42 3.88 13.92 47.52
CA LEU A 42 5.32 13.61 47.49
C LEU A 42 5.99 13.52 46.11
N PHE A 43 5.30 13.90 45.03
CA PHE A 43 5.91 13.93 43.69
C PHE A 43 5.73 15.32 43.08
N PRO A 44 6.80 15.97 42.58
CA PRO A 44 6.64 17.18 41.79
C PRO A 44 5.73 16.86 40.61
N GLN A 45 4.68 17.66 40.40
CA GLN A 45 3.87 17.54 39.21
C GLN A 45 4.77 17.78 38.00
N TRP A 46 5.02 16.74 37.22
CA TRP A 46 5.77 16.85 35.99
C TRP A 46 4.85 17.55 34.98
N GLU A 47 4.97 18.86 34.85
CA GLU A 47 4.31 19.55 33.75
C GLU A 47 4.98 19.10 32.45
N PRO A 48 4.22 18.58 31.47
CA PRO A 48 4.79 18.21 30.17
C PRO A 48 5.34 19.47 29.50
N ILE A 49 6.57 19.37 28.98
CA ILE A 49 7.18 20.47 28.22
C ILE A 49 6.26 20.81 27.03
N HIS A 50 5.86 22.07 26.95
CA HIS A 50 5.03 22.59 25.88
C HIS A 50 5.89 23.17 24.76
N TYR A 51 5.58 22.81 23.50
CA TYR A 51 6.32 23.24 22.32
C TYR A 51 5.44 24.12 21.41
N ASP A 52 5.97 25.23 20.90
CA ASP A 52 5.31 26.00 19.85
C ASP A 52 5.15 25.20 18.55
N LEU A 53 6.07 24.27 18.28
CA LEU A 53 6.06 23.46 17.08
C LEU A 53 6.69 22.09 17.32
N VAL A 54 6.02 21.04 16.83
CA VAL A 54 6.63 19.73 16.65
C VAL A 54 6.87 19.52 15.16
N VAL A 55 8.06 19.07 14.79
CA VAL A 55 8.43 18.70 13.41
C VAL A 55 8.64 17.19 13.36
N GLY A 56 7.75 16.49 12.66
CA GLY A 56 7.87 15.08 12.35
C GLY A 56 8.47 14.88 10.96
N ILE A 57 9.65 14.27 10.90
CA ILE A 57 10.38 13.96 9.66
C ILE A 57 10.17 12.48 9.34
N LEU A 58 9.43 12.16 8.28
CA LEU A 58 9.34 10.79 7.80
C LEU A 58 10.69 10.36 7.23
N SER A 59 11.21 9.22 7.69
CA SER A 59 12.48 8.69 7.21
C SER A 59 12.41 7.17 7.11
N ALA A 60 12.95 6.59 6.03
CA ALA A 60 13.08 5.14 5.92
C ALA A 60 14.21 4.63 6.83
N ARG A 61 14.14 3.38 7.28
CA ARG A 61 15.14 2.74 8.15
C ARG A 61 16.59 2.95 7.67
N HIS A 62 16.85 2.65 6.41
CA HIS A 62 18.17 2.74 5.76
C HIS A 62 18.66 4.18 5.48
N ASN A 63 17.83 5.21 5.65
CA ASN A 63 18.17 6.60 5.33
C ASN A 63 19.06 7.29 6.39
N PHE A 64 20.05 6.59 6.94
CA PHE A 64 20.95 7.12 7.96
C PHE A 64 21.66 8.40 7.49
N GLU A 65 22.17 8.39 6.26
CA GLU A 65 22.90 9.55 5.69
C GLU A 65 22.00 10.78 5.53
N LEU A 66 20.75 10.62 5.08
CA LEU A 66 19.80 11.74 4.97
C LEU A 66 19.48 12.33 6.34
N ARG A 67 19.25 11.49 7.35
CA ARG A 67 19.07 11.95 8.73
C ARG A 67 20.31 12.68 9.24
N ASN A 68 21.51 12.19 8.93
CA ASN A 68 22.77 12.83 9.31
C ASN A 68 22.97 14.19 8.60
N VAL A 69 22.59 14.31 7.33
CA VAL A 69 22.59 15.58 6.60
C VAL A 69 21.66 16.58 7.28
N ILE A 70 20.44 16.18 7.63
CA ILE A 70 19.51 17.05 8.37
C ILE A 70 20.12 17.49 9.70
N ARG A 71 20.64 16.53 10.49
CA ARG A 71 21.30 16.81 11.77
C ARG A 71 22.46 17.79 11.67
N ASN A 72 23.21 17.76 10.57
CA ASN A 72 24.37 18.61 10.34
C ASN A 72 24.08 19.90 9.56
N THR A 73 22.83 20.12 9.12
CA THR A 73 22.41 21.31 8.38
C THR A 73 21.45 22.15 9.21
N TRP A 74 20.17 22.24 8.80
CA TRP A 74 19.19 23.15 9.39
C TRP A 74 18.88 22.78 10.84
N LEU A 75 18.90 21.49 11.21
CA LEU A 75 18.68 21.07 12.58
C LEU A 75 19.83 21.50 13.51
N LYS A 76 21.08 21.50 13.02
CA LYS A 76 22.24 21.96 13.79
C LYS A 76 22.16 23.44 14.08
N SER A 77 21.94 24.25 13.04
CA SER A 77 21.85 25.71 13.17
C SER A 77 20.77 26.10 14.17
N PHE A 78 19.64 25.40 14.14
CA PHE A 78 18.53 25.62 15.06
C PHE A 78 18.85 25.24 16.51
N LYS A 79 19.49 24.09 16.76
CA LYS A 79 19.85 23.64 18.13
C LYS A 79 20.81 24.60 18.83
N HIS A 80 21.58 25.39 18.08
CA HIS A 80 22.48 26.41 18.62
C HIS A 80 21.77 27.74 18.96
N ASP A 81 20.54 27.96 18.51
CA ASP A 81 19.74 29.13 18.88
C ASP A 81 18.98 28.88 20.20
N PRO A 82 19.33 29.56 21.31
CA PRO A 82 18.70 29.35 22.61
C PRO A 82 17.21 29.70 22.63
N ALA A 83 16.77 30.68 21.82
CA ALA A 83 15.39 31.13 21.80
C ALA A 83 14.46 30.11 21.12
N LEU A 84 15.04 29.28 20.27
CA LEU A 84 14.34 28.33 19.42
C LEU A 84 14.44 26.91 19.98
N ASN A 85 15.60 26.50 20.49
CA ASN A 85 15.84 25.14 21.00
C ASN A 85 14.85 24.67 22.09
N GLN A 86 14.27 25.58 22.87
CA GLN A 86 13.26 25.25 23.88
C GLN A 86 11.82 25.20 23.34
N ARG A 87 11.58 25.73 22.13
CA ARG A 87 10.24 25.91 21.56
C ARG A 87 9.88 24.90 20.48
N VAL A 88 10.86 24.26 19.84
CA VAL A 88 10.60 23.28 18.77
C VAL A 88 11.16 21.92 19.13
N GLN A 89 10.32 20.92 18.99
CA GLN A 89 10.73 19.52 19.04
C GLN A 89 10.82 18.95 17.63
N VAL A 90 12.00 18.47 17.24
CA VAL A 90 12.19 17.75 15.98
C VAL A 90 12.35 16.26 16.27
N LYS A 91 11.65 15.40 15.52
CA LYS A 91 11.73 13.94 15.62
C LYS A 91 11.69 13.28 14.24
N PHE A 92 12.58 12.33 14.01
CA PHE A 92 12.48 11.38 12.90
C PHE A 92 11.47 10.29 13.22
N ILE A 93 10.65 9.94 12.25
CA ILE A 93 9.61 8.92 12.38
C ILE A 93 10.07 7.72 11.57
N ILE A 94 10.28 6.59 12.23
CA ILE A 94 10.79 5.36 11.62
C ILE A 94 9.89 4.20 12.04
N GLY A 95 9.57 3.29 11.11
CA GLY A 95 8.85 2.07 11.45
C GLY A 95 9.75 1.14 12.26
N ALA A 96 9.23 0.57 13.33
CA ALA A 96 9.98 -0.25 14.28
C ALA A 96 10.50 -1.55 13.66
N HIS A 97 9.84 -2.08 12.62
CA HIS A 97 10.20 -3.35 11.98
C HIS A 97 10.60 -3.15 10.53
N GLY A 98 11.65 -3.84 10.09
CA GLY A 98 11.94 -4.02 8.66
C GLY A 98 11.02 -5.07 8.04
N CYS A 99 10.89 -5.06 6.72
CA CYS A 99 10.17 -6.13 6.01
C CYS A 99 11.10 -7.32 5.81
N ASP A 100 10.74 -8.48 6.32
CA ASP A 100 11.49 -9.75 6.27
C ASP A 100 11.54 -10.39 4.86
N ILE A 101 10.79 -9.85 3.91
CA ILE A 101 10.77 -10.31 2.52
C ILE A 101 11.75 -9.45 1.68
N PRO A 102 12.72 -10.06 0.98
CA PRO A 102 13.57 -9.37 0.00
C PRO A 102 12.75 -8.62 -1.06
N VAL A 103 13.25 -7.50 -1.59
CA VAL A 103 12.47 -6.66 -2.52
C VAL A 103 12.05 -7.42 -3.77
N GLU A 104 12.92 -8.29 -4.26
CA GLU A 104 12.74 -9.13 -5.45
C GLU A 104 11.68 -10.22 -5.26
N ASP A 105 11.34 -10.54 -4.01
CA ASP A 105 10.39 -11.59 -3.65
C ASP A 105 9.03 -11.04 -3.20
N ARG A 106 8.82 -9.72 -3.34
CA ARG A 106 7.56 -9.07 -2.99
C ARG A 106 6.60 -9.05 -4.16
N GLU A 107 5.30 -9.08 -3.87
CA GLU A 107 4.22 -8.88 -4.86
C GLU A 107 4.29 -7.49 -5.53
N ASP A 108 4.79 -6.50 -4.79
CA ASP A 108 5.14 -5.19 -5.30
C ASP A 108 6.26 -4.58 -4.44
N PRO A 109 7.15 -3.76 -5.01
CA PRO A 109 8.34 -3.27 -4.30
C PRO A 109 8.02 -2.42 -3.07
N TYR A 110 6.79 -1.90 -2.99
CA TYR A 110 6.36 -0.93 -1.96
C TYR A 110 5.62 -1.58 -0.78
N SER A 111 5.29 -2.87 -0.84
CA SER A 111 4.61 -3.61 0.23
C SER A 111 5.54 -4.57 0.96
N CYS A 112 5.00 -5.28 1.96
CA CYS A 112 5.66 -6.43 2.58
C CYS A 112 4.78 -7.66 2.41
N ARG A 113 4.54 -8.05 1.16
CA ARG A 113 3.73 -9.22 0.80
C ARG A 113 4.53 -10.12 -0.12
N LEU A 114 4.56 -11.41 0.17
CA LEU A 114 5.34 -12.39 -0.59
C LEU A 114 4.70 -12.61 -1.95
N LEU A 115 5.50 -12.62 -3.01
CA LEU A 115 5.09 -13.01 -4.35
C LEU A 115 4.80 -14.51 -4.39
N ASN A 116 3.51 -14.86 -4.38
CA ASN A 116 3.04 -16.24 -4.29
C ASN A 116 3.11 -17.00 -5.64
N ILE A 117 4.32 -17.14 -6.17
CA ILE A 117 4.64 -17.98 -7.33
C ILE A 117 5.49 -19.15 -6.86
N THR A 118 5.08 -20.38 -7.18
CA THR A 118 5.77 -21.59 -6.70
C THR A 118 6.15 -22.56 -7.80
N ASN A 119 5.29 -22.77 -8.80
CA ASN A 119 5.53 -23.76 -9.86
C ASN A 119 5.11 -23.20 -11.24
N PRO A 120 5.93 -22.35 -11.86
CA PRO A 120 5.61 -21.79 -13.16
C PRO A 120 5.59 -22.88 -14.25
N ILE A 121 4.55 -22.87 -15.08
CA ILE A 121 4.42 -23.80 -16.21
C ILE A 121 5.17 -23.20 -17.41
N LEU A 122 6.31 -23.79 -17.76
CA LEU A 122 7.22 -23.25 -18.78
C LEU A 122 6.90 -23.73 -20.18
N LYS A 123 7.15 -22.86 -21.19
CA LYS A 123 7.14 -23.18 -22.62
C LYS A 123 5.85 -23.86 -23.11
N GLN A 124 4.74 -23.62 -22.43
CA GLN A 124 3.43 -24.14 -22.77
C GLN A 124 2.43 -23.00 -22.87
N GLU A 125 1.58 -23.06 -23.89
CA GLU A 125 0.41 -22.19 -24.00
C GLU A 125 -0.68 -22.71 -23.05
N MET A 126 -1.15 -21.85 -22.15
CA MET A 126 -2.11 -22.18 -21.11
C MET A 126 -3.44 -21.47 -21.35
N GLU A 127 -4.54 -22.18 -21.19
CA GLU A 127 -5.87 -21.60 -21.09
C GLU A 127 -6.11 -21.11 -19.66
N VAL A 128 -6.47 -19.83 -19.50
CA VAL A 128 -6.69 -19.20 -18.19
C VAL A 128 -7.88 -19.80 -17.45
N PHE A 129 -8.94 -20.14 -18.17
CA PHE A 129 -10.19 -20.62 -17.57
C PHE A 129 -10.41 -22.08 -17.94
N ILE A 130 -10.34 -22.96 -16.94
CA ILE A 130 -10.66 -24.37 -17.09
C ILE A 130 -12.13 -24.58 -16.70
N ILE A 131 -12.92 -25.13 -17.63
CA ILE A 131 -14.36 -25.36 -17.43
C ILE A 131 -14.61 -26.82 -17.04
N PRO A 132 -15.08 -27.11 -15.82
CA PRO A 132 -15.46 -28.47 -15.43
C PRO A 132 -16.65 -28.97 -16.24
N GLU A 133 -16.60 -30.22 -16.69
CA GLU A 133 -17.66 -30.82 -17.52
C GLU A 133 -19.04 -30.84 -16.85
N ALA A 134 -19.08 -30.96 -15.51
CA ALA A 134 -20.28 -31.09 -14.70
C ALA A 134 -20.94 -29.76 -14.29
N ALA A 135 -20.38 -28.61 -14.66
CA ALA A 135 -20.94 -27.32 -14.29
C ALA A 135 -22.17 -26.99 -15.15
N SER A 136 -23.36 -27.10 -14.56
CA SER A 136 -24.63 -26.68 -15.17
C SER A 136 -24.57 -25.22 -15.59
N SER A 137 -24.89 -24.98 -16.86
CA SER A 137 -24.87 -23.66 -17.50
C SER A 137 -25.96 -22.78 -16.87
N VAL A 138 -25.61 -21.94 -15.90
CA VAL A 138 -26.44 -20.77 -15.61
C VAL A 138 -26.14 -19.78 -16.73
N LEU A 139 -26.97 -19.79 -17.77
CA LEU A 139 -26.88 -18.88 -18.90
C LEU A 139 -27.36 -17.50 -18.45
N SER A 140 -26.47 -16.50 -18.46
CA SER A 140 -26.87 -15.10 -18.41
C SER A 140 -26.69 -14.52 -19.81
N GLU A 141 -27.73 -13.87 -20.35
CA GLU A 141 -27.75 -13.24 -21.68
C GLU A 141 -27.28 -11.77 -21.62
N ASP A 142 -26.19 -11.50 -20.91
CA ASP A 142 -25.65 -10.15 -20.78
C ASP A 142 -25.03 -9.70 -22.12
N ARG A 143 -25.21 -8.43 -22.50
CA ARG A 143 -24.64 -7.90 -23.74
C ARG A 143 -23.13 -7.65 -23.66
N ALA A 144 -22.66 -7.31 -22.47
CA ALA A 144 -21.25 -7.08 -22.21
C ALA A 144 -20.87 -7.72 -20.87
N VAL A 145 -19.77 -8.47 -20.88
CA VAL A 145 -19.26 -9.18 -19.71
C VAL A 145 -17.78 -8.86 -19.58
N SER A 146 -17.31 -8.60 -18.35
CA SER A 146 -15.92 -8.22 -18.12
C SER A 146 -15.31 -8.92 -16.92
N VAL A 147 -14.00 -9.16 -17.02
CA VAL A 147 -13.17 -9.63 -15.90
C VAL A 147 -11.90 -8.78 -15.82
N ASN A 148 -11.54 -8.38 -14.60
CA ASN A 148 -10.28 -7.70 -14.33
C ASN A 148 -9.23 -8.75 -13.92
N PHE A 149 -8.00 -8.52 -14.35
CA PHE A 149 -6.87 -9.34 -13.97
C PHE A 149 -5.65 -8.47 -13.72
N ARG A 150 -4.75 -9.00 -12.91
CA ARG A 150 -3.46 -8.41 -12.64
C ARG A 150 -2.35 -9.42 -12.95
N VAL A 151 -1.33 -8.93 -13.63
CA VAL A 151 -0.12 -9.68 -13.97
C VAL A 151 0.88 -9.54 -12.82
N LEU A 152 1.32 -10.67 -12.26
CA LEU A 152 2.30 -10.75 -11.18
C LEU A 152 3.69 -11.12 -11.69
N TYR A 153 3.80 -11.61 -12.91
CA TYR A 153 5.07 -11.81 -13.62
C TYR A 153 4.83 -11.70 -15.13
N PRO A 154 5.77 -11.20 -15.95
CA PRO A 154 5.54 -10.94 -17.36
C PRO A 154 4.95 -12.13 -18.16
N ILE A 155 3.84 -11.87 -18.86
CA ILE A 155 3.15 -12.86 -19.70
C ILE A 155 2.91 -12.31 -21.11
N ILE A 156 2.65 -13.20 -22.06
CA ILE A 156 2.21 -12.87 -23.42
C ILE A 156 0.88 -13.54 -23.67
N ILE A 157 -0.18 -12.74 -23.90
CA ILE A 157 -1.46 -13.26 -24.36
C ILE A 157 -1.35 -13.62 -25.85
N THR A 158 -1.70 -14.85 -26.19
CA THR A 158 -1.51 -15.42 -27.54
C THR A 158 -2.81 -15.54 -28.31
N ARG A 159 -3.92 -15.87 -27.64
CA ARG A 159 -5.26 -15.97 -28.25
C ARG A 159 -6.34 -15.43 -27.33
N LEU A 160 -7.38 -14.87 -27.91
CA LEU A 160 -8.64 -14.58 -27.22
C LEU A 160 -9.69 -15.59 -27.66
N GLY A 161 -10.62 -15.91 -26.78
CA GLY A 161 -11.65 -16.88 -27.04
C GLY A 161 -13.01 -16.57 -26.43
N VAL A 162 -14.02 -17.25 -26.96
CA VAL A 162 -15.44 -17.06 -26.64
C VAL A 162 -16.11 -18.41 -26.36
N PHE A 163 -17.06 -18.43 -25.42
CA PHE A 163 -17.90 -19.60 -25.19
C PHE A 163 -18.92 -19.77 -26.32
N GLN A 164 -19.24 -21.03 -26.63
CA GLN A 164 -20.35 -21.38 -27.50
C GLN A 164 -21.22 -22.48 -26.89
N ASP A 165 -22.52 -22.46 -27.21
CA ASP A 165 -23.44 -23.55 -26.93
C ASP A 165 -23.16 -24.76 -27.83
N ASN A 166 -23.08 -25.95 -27.23
CA ASN A 166 -22.78 -27.22 -27.89
C ASN A 166 -23.91 -27.70 -28.83
N SER A 167 -25.04 -27.01 -28.85
CA SER A 167 -26.24 -27.41 -29.60
C SER A 167 -26.21 -27.06 -31.10
N ILE A 168 -25.25 -26.24 -31.55
CA ILE A 168 -25.20 -25.70 -32.93
C ILE A 168 -23.82 -25.94 -33.55
N VAL A 169 -23.79 -26.42 -34.80
CA VAL A 169 -22.55 -26.62 -35.58
C VAL A 169 -22.14 -25.29 -36.23
N GLY A 170 -21.03 -24.69 -35.77
CA GLY A 170 -20.46 -23.46 -36.32
C GLY A 170 -20.87 -22.20 -35.57
N PHE A 171 -20.15 -21.09 -35.76
CA PHE A 171 -20.35 -19.84 -35.03
C PHE A 171 -21.37 -18.94 -35.75
N GLU A 172 -22.53 -18.66 -35.14
CA GLU A 172 -23.61 -17.91 -35.82
C GLU A 172 -23.71 -16.43 -35.41
N ARG A 173 -22.93 -16.00 -34.42
CA ARG A 173 -23.06 -14.69 -33.78
C ARG A 173 -21.90 -13.75 -34.11
N ASN A 174 -22.05 -12.47 -33.79
CA ASN A 174 -20.97 -11.50 -33.86
C ASN A 174 -20.57 -11.08 -32.44
N ILE A 175 -19.41 -11.57 -32.00
CA ILE A 175 -18.87 -11.28 -30.67
C ILE A 175 -17.50 -10.64 -30.83
N THR A 176 -17.25 -9.56 -30.10
CA THR A 176 -15.92 -8.95 -30.03
C THR A 176 -15.36 -9.15 -28.62
N VAL A 177 -14.11 -9.59 -28.54
CA VAL A 177 -13.34 -9.65 -27.30
C VAL A 177 -12.27 -8.58 -27.36
N LYS A 178 -12.18 -7.76 -26.32
CA LYS A 178 -11.23 -6.65 -26.22
C LYS A 178 -10.46 -6.77 -24.91
N VAL A 179 -9.19 -6.42 -24.92
CA VAL A 179 -8.39 -6.28 -23.69
C VAL A 179 -8.00 -4.82 -23.54
N TYR A 180 -8.33 -4.23 -22.40
CA TYR A 180 -7.99 -2.87 -22.04
C TYR A 180 -6.89 -2.88 -20.98
N GLN A 181 -6.03 -1.86 -21.02
CA GLN A 181 -5.17 -1.52 -19.90
C GLN A 181 -5.94 -0.59 -18.95
N ALA A 182 -5.71 -0.73 -17.63
CA ALA A 182 -6.27 0.21 -16.66
C ALA A 182 -5.97 1.66 -17.08
N GLU A 183 -6.98 2.55 -16.96
CA GLU A 183 -6.90 3.98 -17.30
C GLU A 183 -6.88 4.34 -18.80
N HIS A 184 -6.88 3.37 -19.72
CA HIS A 184 -6.89 3.62 -21.17
C HIS A 184 -8.29 3.42 -21.78
N GLU A 185 -8.70 4.33 -22.67
CA GLU A 185 -9.99 4.25 -23.38
C GLU A 185 -9.95 3.32 -24.61
N GLU A 186 -8.78 3.13 -25.22
CA GLU A 186 -8.61 2.28 -26.39
C GLU A 186 -8.19 0.85 -26.01
N PRO A 187 -8.73 -0.18 -26.69
CA PRO A 187 -8.33 -1.56 -26.44
C PRO A 187 -6.90 -1.79 -26.92
N LEU A 188 -6.09 -2.45 -26.09
CA LEU A 188 -4.71 -2.83 -26.42
C LEU A 188 -4.66 -3.80 -27.60
N PHE A 189 -5.60 -4.75 -27.63
CA PHE A 189 -5.86 -5.63 -28.77
C PHE A 189 -7.27 -6.21 -28.69
N SER A 190 -7.77 -6.72 -29.82
CA SER A 190 -9.10 -7.31 -29.91
C SER A 190 -9.18 -8.46 -30.90
N ALA A 191 -10.16 -9.33 -30.70
CA ALA A 191 -10.53 -10.39 -31.62
C ALA A 191 -12.04 -10.34 -31.89
N ARG A 192 -12.42 -10.26 -33.16
CA ARG A 192 -13.82 -10.28 -33.58
C ARG A 192 -14.18 -11.63 -34.16
N PHE A 193 -15.20 -12.28 -33.64
CA PHE A 193 -15.74 -13.55 -34.08
C PHE A 193 -17.01 -13.31 -34.92
N SER A 194 -17.16 -14.05 -36.01
CA SER A 194 -18.29 -13.95 -36.94
C SER A 194 -18.47 -15.29 -37.67
N PRO A 195 -19.62 -15.55 -38.32
CA PRO A 195 -19.83 -16.81 -39.04
C PRO A 195 -18.83 -17.09 -40.17
N THR A 196 -18.32 -16.04 -40.80
CA THR A 196 -17.31 -16.12 -41.85
C THR A 196 -15.88 -16.18 -41.32
N SER A 197 -15.69 -15.94 -40.02
CA SER A 197 -14.39 -15.92 -39.36
C SER A 197 -14.58 -16.33 -37.90
N SER A 198 -14.73 -17.63 -37.69
CA SER A 198 -15.05 -18.21 -36.37
C SER A 198 -13.81 -18.48 -35.51
N GLY A 199 -12.63 -18.60 -36.13
CA GLY A 199 -11.41 -19.02 -35.44
C GLY A 199 -11.29 -20.55 -35.41
N VAL A 200 -10.53 -21.07 -34.44
CA VAL A 200 -10.29 -22.50 -34.24
C VAL A 200 -10.97 -22.94 -32.95
N GLN A 201 -11.75 -24.02 -33.02
CA GLN A 201 -12.36 -24.61 -31.84
C GLN A 201 -11.35 -25.48 -31.09
N VAL A 202 -11.15 -25.20 -29.81
CA VAL A 202 -10.39 -26.02 -28.86
C VAL A 202 -11.33 -26.29 -27.69
N ASP A 203 -11.64 -27.56 -27.45
CA ASP A 203 -12.66 -27.99 -26.50
C ASP A 203 -14.01 -27.26 -26.68
N ARG A 204 -14.47 -26.53 -25.66
CA ARG A 204 -15.75 -25.78 -25.66
C ARG A 204 -15.60 -24.30 -26.00
N LEU A 205 -14.40 -23.87 -26.43
CA LEU A 205 -14.08 -22.49 -26.76
C LEU A 205 -13.66 -22.33 -28.21
N TRP A 206 -13.99 -21.18 -28.78
CA TRP A 206 -13.43 -20.74 -30.05
C TRP A 206 -12.35 -19.71 -29.80
N TYR A 207 -11.17 -19.93 -30.38
CA TYR A 207 -10.02 -19.05 -30.22
C TYR A 207 -9.60 -18.39 -31.52
N LYS A 208 -9.11 -17.16 -31.39
CA LYS A 208 -8.41 -16.43 -32.46
C LYS A 208 -7.08 -15.89 -31.95
N PRO A 209 -6.02 -16.00 -32.77
CA PRO A 209 -4.76 -15.35 -32.44
C PRO A 209 -4.94 -13.84 -32.39
N VAL A 210 -4.21 -13.20 -31.49
CA VAL A 210 -4.12 -11.75 -31.37
C VAL A 210 -2.67 -11.30 -31.53
N GLU A 211 -2.48 -9.99 -31.71
CA GLU A 211 -1.15 -9.40 -31.66
C GLU A 211 -0.53 -9.64 -30.27
N GLN A 212 0.72 -10.10 -30.27
CA GLN A 212 1.40 -10.57 -29.07
C GLN A 212 2.18 -9.41 -28.43
N PHE A 213 1.70 -8.96 -27.28
CA PHE A 213 2.37 -7.98 -26.44
C PHE A 213 2.87 -8.63 -25.15
N VAL A 214 4.05 -8.23 -24.70
CA VAL A 214 4.53 -8.57 -23.36
C VAL A 214 3.79 -7.67 -22.37
N LEU A 215 2.95 -8.28 -21.53
CA LEU A 215 2.30 -7.61 -20.42
C LEU A 215 3.24 -7.65 -19.22
N PRO A 216 3.74 -6.49 -18.74
CA PRO A 216 4.75 -6.46 -17.68
C PRO A 216 4.18 -6.80 -16.30
N GLU A 217 5.06 -7.03 -15.33
CA GLU A 217 4.69 -7.13 -13.92
C GLU A 217 3.92 -5.88 -13.46
N GLY A 218 2.85 -6.08 -12.69
CA GLY A 218 2.00 -4.99 -12.21
C GLY A 218 0.99 -4.49 -13.23
N PHE A 219 0.97 -5.04 -14.46
CA PHE A 219 -0.06 -4.71 -15.44
C PHE A 219 -1.44 -5.08 -14.90
N GLU A 220 -2.34 -4.10 -14.87
CA GLU A 220 -3.76 -4.28 -14.56
C GLU A 220 -4.56 -4.12 -15.85
N GLY A 221 -5.34 -5.14 -16.19
CA GLY A 221 -6.11 -5.17 -17.42
C GLY A 221 -7.52 -5.68 -17.22
N THR A 222 -8.38 -5.34 -18.18
CA THR A 222 -9.77 -5.77 -18.23
C THR A 222 -10.04 -6.47 -19.56
N VAL A 223 -10.47 -7.73 -19.51
CA VAL A 223 -10.99 -8.42 -20.69
C VAL A 223 -12.49 -8.18 -20.76
N VAL A 224 -12.97 -7.72 -21.91
CA VAL A 224 -14.38 -7.44 -22.17
C VAL A 224 -14.85 -8.25 -23.35
N TRP A 225 -15.91 -9.00 -23.15
CA TRP A 225 -16.68 -9.64 -24.21
C TRP A 225 -17.91 -8.79 -24.51
N GLU A 226 -18.17 -8.50 -25.77
CA GLU A 226 -19.30 -7.69 -26.23
C GLU A 226 -20.04 -8.43 -27.35
N SER A 227 -21.35 -8.63 -27.19
CA SER A 227 -22.23 -9.14 -28.25
C SER A 227 -22.85 -7.97 -29.01
N HIS A 228 -22.79 -8.04 -30.33
CA HIS A 228 -23.51 -7.10 -31.21
C HIS A 228 -24.93 -7.57 -31.53
N ASP A 229 -25.28 -8.78 -31.08
CA ASP A 229 -26.56 -9.43 -31.38
C ASP A 229 -27.58 -9.24 -30.23
N PRO A 230 -28.90 -9.31 -30.52
CA PRO A 230 -29.94 -9.09 -29.51
C PRO A 230 -29.97 -10.13 -28.37
N ILE A 231 -29.43 -11.33 -28.61
CA ILE A 231 -29.54 -12.52 -27.74
C ILE A 231 -28.44 -12.54 -26.63
N GLY A 232 -27.60 -11.51 -26.55
CA GLY A 232 -26.56 -11.41 -25.52
C GLY A 232 -25.43 -12.45 -25.66
N LEU A 233 -24.61 -12.57 -24.62
CA LEU A 233 -23.48 -13.50 -24.50
C LEU A 233 -23.88 -14.75 -23.73
N ILE A 234 -23.14 -15.84 -23.90
CA ILE A 234 -23.19 -16.96 -22.97
C ILE A 234 -22.15 -16.68 -21.89
N SER A 235 -22.59 -16.30 -20.69
CA SER A 235 -21.68 -16.01 -19.59
C SER A 235 -21.79 -17.02 -18.44
N ARG A 236 -20.73 -17.12 -17.65
CA ARG A 236 -20.61 -17.93 -16.43
C ARG A 236 -20.14 -17.05 -15.28
N ASN A 237 -20.56 -17.43 -14.08
CA ASN A 237 -20.12 -16.78 -12.85
C ASN A 237 -18.62 -17.07 -12.57
N LEU A 238 -17.85 -16.03 -12.27
CA LEU A 238 -16.40 -16.11 -11.97
C LEU A 238 -16.07 -17.13 -10.87
N HIS A 239 -16.88 -17.23 -9.83
CA HIS A 239 -16.63 -18.12 -8.69
C HIS A 239 -16.83 -19.61 -9.00
N LYS A 240 -17.37 -19.95 -10.18
CA LYS A 240 -17.62 -21.33 -10.62
C LYS A 240 -16.59 -21.83 -11.64
N VAL A 241 -15.55 -21.05 -11.92
CA VAL A 241 -14.52 -21.38 -12.90
C VAL A 241 -13.20 -21.66 -12.20
N ILE A 242 -12.47 -22.66 -12.68
CA ILE A 242 -11.13 -22.96 -12.17
C ILE A 242 -10.15 -22.05 -12.95
N LEU A 243 -9.42 -21.21 -12.21
CA LEU A 243 -8.37 -20.37 -12.76
C LEU A 243 -7.08 -21.18 -12.90
N ASN A 244 -6.55 -21.22 -14.11
CA ASN A 244 -5.17 -21.60 -14.36
C ASN A 244 -4.34 -20.32 -14.35
N ASP A 245 -3.71 -20.04 -13.22
CA ASP A 245 -2.86 -18.87 -13.02
C ASP A 245 -1.40 -19.11 -13.42
N GLY A 246 -1.08 -20.27 -14.00
CA GLY A 246 0.27 -20.61 -14.44
C GLY A 246 1.27 -20.71 -13.29
N GLY A 247 0.80 -21.09 -12.10
CA GLY A 247 1.62 -21.16 -10.89
C GLY A 247 1.68 -19.83 -10.13
N GLY A 248 0.68 -18.97 -10.31
CA GLY A 248 0.54 -17.68 -9.64
C GLY A 248 1.03 -16.45 -10.42
N VAL A 249 1.31 -16.56 -11.73
CA VAL A 249 1.86 -15.44 -12.53
C VAL A 249 0.82 -14.38 -12.89
N LEU A 250 -0.47 -14.70 -12.71
CA LEU A 250 -1.58 -13.77 -12.87
C LEU A 250 -2.64 -14.05 -11.80
N ARG A 251 -3.47 -13.07 -11.49
CA ARG A 251 -4.67 -13.27 -10.66
C ARG A 251 -5.84 -12.48 -11.20
N LEU A 252 -7.05 -12.94 -10.93
CA LEU A 252 -8.25 -12.15 -11.17
C LEU A 252 -8.39 -11.14 -10.04
N THR A 253 -8.84 -9.93 -10.37
CA THR A 253 -9.18 -8.89 -9.39
C THR A 253 -10.67 -8.65 -9.43
N THR A 254 -11.34 -8.67 -8.28
CA THR A 254 -12.76 -8.32 -8.18
C THR A 254 -12.91 -6.81 -8.01
N VAL A 255 -14.12 -6.31 -8.28
CA VAL A 255 -14.46 -4.88 -8.19
C VAL A 255 -14.22 -4.30 -6.79
N GLU A 256 -14.19 -5.11 -5.74
CA GLU A 256 -13.99 -4.67 -4.35
C GLU A 256 -12.53 -4.38 -3.98
N GLU A 257 -11.54 -4.92 -4.69
CA GLU A 257 -10.11 -4.77 -4.37
C GLU A 257 -9.41 -3.63 -5.14
N GLY A 258 -10.08 -3.00 -6.11
CA GLY A 258 -9.54 -1.94 -6.97
C GLY A 258 -10.19 -0.58 -6.74
N LEU A 259 -9.42 0.41 -6.27
CA LEU A 259 -9.90 1.77 -5.95
C LEU A 259 -10.13 2.68 -7.17
N LEU A 260 -10.05 2.17 -8.41
CA LEU A 260 -10.29 2.96 -9.63
C LEU A 260 -11.22 2.21 -10.58
N ARG A 261 -12.44 2.73 -10.66
CA ARG A 261 -13.48 2.35 -11.62
C ARG A 261 -13.09 2.92 -12.98
N TYR A 262 -12.64 2.10 -13.92
CA TYR A 262 -12.98 2.38 -15.31
C TYR A 262 -14.43 1.93 -15.46
N GLU A 263 -15.35 2.90 -15.41
CA GLU A 263 -16.77 2.65 -15.68
C GLU A 263 -16.93 2.31 -17.17
N LEU A 264 -16.62 1.07 -17.57
CA LEU A 264 -17.34 0.44 -18.68
C LEU A 264 -18.78 0.31 -18.20
N SER A 265 -19.57 1.35 -18.42
CA SER A 265 -20.82 1.66 -17.72
C SER A 265 -21.96 0.65 -17.92
N GLU A 266 -21.72 -0.47 -18.60
CA GLU A 266 -22.75 -1.48 -18.93
C GLU A 266 -22.29 -2.94 -18.80
N SER A 267 -21.02 -3.24 -18.47
CA SER A 267 -20.55 -4.63 -18.41
C SER A 267 -20.81 -5.27 -17.05
N VAL A 268 -21.30 -6.51 -17.07
CA VAL A 268 -21.52 -7.33 -15.86
C VAL A 268 -20.25 -8.14 -15.56
N GLU A 269 -19.91 -8.25 -14.28
CA GLU A 269 -18.79 -9.07 -13.84
C GLU A 269 -19.10 -10.56 -14.12
N GLY A 270 -18.26 -11.20 -14.94
CA GLY A 270 -18.46 -12.58 -15.37
C GLY A 270 -17.43 -13.03 -16.40
N ILE A 271 -17.60 -14.25 -16.91
CA ILE A 271 -16.75 -14.81 -17.96
C ILE A 271 -17.63 -15.24 -19.13
N ALA A 272 -17.37 -14.75 -20.34
CA ALA A 272 -18.04 -15.19 -21.57
C ALA A 272 -17.09 -15.88 -22.57
N GLY A 273 -15.90 -16.26 -22.11
CA GLY A 273 -14.88 -16.89 -22.92
C GLY A 273 -13.59 -17.10 -22.15
N GLY A 274 -12.45 -16.93 -22.82
CA GLY A 274 -11.16 -16.99 -22.17
C GLY A 274 -10.05 -16.43 -23.02
N PHE A 275 -8.83 -16.56 -22.54
CA PHE A 275 -7.65 -16.26 -23.33
C PHE A 275 -6.56 -17.28 -23.02
N THR A 276 -5.65 -17.43 -23.96
CA THR A 276 -4.44 -18.22 -23.77
C THR A 276 -3.24 -17.32 -23.60
N TYR A 277 -2.26 -17.80 -22.83
CA TYR A 277 -1.04 -17.06 -22.58
C TYR A 277 0.16 -17.97 -22.37
N THR A 278 1.33 -17.36 -22.45
CA THR A 278 2.63 -17.99 -22.13
C THR A 278 3.40 -17.10 -21.16
N ILE A 279 4.27 -17.70 -20.34
CA ILE A 279 5.15 -16.96 -19.44
C ILE A 279 6.34 -16.42 -20.24
N HIS A 280 6.55 -15.10 -20.22
CA HIS A 280 7.70 -14.48 -20.85
C HIS A 280 8.95 -14.74 -19.98
N GLU A 281 10.06 -15.19 -20.58
CA GLU A 281 11.30 -15.49 -19.84
C GLU A 281 11.15 -16.45 -18.64
N GLY A 282 10.25 -17.44 -18.71
CA GLY A 282 9.95 -18.29 -17.55
C GLY A 282 11.15 -19.09 -16.97
N GLU A 283 12.22 -19.32 -17.73
CA GLU A 283 13.47 -19.91 -17.18
C GLU A 283 14.14 -18.96 -16.17
N ALA A 284 14.10 -17.65 -16.42
CA ALA A 284 14.62 -16.64 -15.50
C ALA A 284 13.77 -16.58 -14.22
N LEU A 285 12.44 -16.70 -14.34
CA LEU A 285 11.54 -16.84 -13.20
C LEU A 285 11.94 -18.06 -12.35
N LEU A 286 12.12 -19.23 -12.96
CA LEU A 286 12.48 -20.44 -12.23
C LEU A 286 13.82 -20.30 -11.50
N GLN A 287 14.82 -19.70 -12.14
CA GLN A 287 16.12 -19.40 -11.51
C GLN A 287 15.97 -18.42 -10.33
N ASN A 288 15.13 -17.39 -10.48
CA ASN A 288 14.83 -16.45 -9.42
C ASN A 288 14.15 -17.16 -8.22
N LEU A 289 13.17 -18.02 -8.48
CA LEU A 289 12.47 -18.79 -7.44
C LEU A 289 13.43 -19.73 -6.70
N ASN A 290 14.34 -20.39 -7.41
CA ASN A 290 15.33 -21.30 -6.80
C ASN A 290 16.33 -20.58 -5.90
N SER A 291 16.62 -19.31 -6.16
CA SER A 291 17.56 -18.49 -5.36
C SER A 291 16.89 -17.79 -4.16
N ARG A 292 15.58 -17.96 -3.97
CA ARG A 292 14.82 -17.40 -2.82
C ARG A 292 15.41 -17.73 -1.45
N PRO A 293 15.75 -19.00 -1.13
CA PRO A 293 16.23 -19.34 0.21
C PRO A 293 17.53 -18.62 0.59
N GLU A 294 18.46 -18.52 -0.37
CA GLU A 294 19.75 -17.84 -0.17
C GLU A 294 19.56 -16.32 -0.05
N ARG A 295 18.71 -15.72 -0.89
CA ARG A 295 18.34 -14.30 -0.78
C ARG A 295 17.70 -13.98 0.56
N LEU A 296 16.75 -14.81 1.02
CA LEU A 296 16.09 -14.63 2.30
C LEU A 296 17.11 -14.61 3.45
N LEU A 297 18.04 -15.57 3.48
CA LEU A 297 19.07 -15.61 4.51
C LEU A 297 19.94 -14.35 4.50
N SER A 298 20.43 -13.94 3.32
CA SER A 298 21.24 -12.72 3.20
C SER A 298 20.47 -11.46 3.60
N HIS A 299 19.18 -11.40 3.26
CA HIS A 299 18.31 -10.28 3.60
C HIS A 299 18.05 -10.17 5.10
N LEU A 300 17.78 -11.29 5.77
CA LEU A 300 17.58 -11.31 7.22
C LEU A 300 18.83 -10.85 7.98
N THR A 301 20.03 -11.26 7.56
CA THR A 301 21.28 -10.76 8.15
C THR A 301 21.44 -9.24 7.98
N LYS A 302 21.12 -8.70 6.80
CA LYS A 302 21.15 -7.24 6.56
C LYS A 302 20.13 -6.49 7.41
N LEU A 303 18.95 -7.06 7.63
CA LEU A 303 17.95 -6.48 8.54
C LEU A 303 18.46 -6.44 9.97
N GLU A 304 19.06 -7.52 10.46
CA GLU A 304 19.66 -7.56 11.81
C GLU A 304 20.76 -6.50 11.98
N GLU A 305 21.60 -6.30 10.97
CA GLU A 305 22.61 -5.24 10.94
C GLU A 305 21.97 -3.83 10.96
N GLU A 306 20.94 -3.60 10.15
CA GLU A 306 20.18 -2.34 10.12
C GLU A 306 19.52 -2.04 11.48
N ASP A 307 18.92 -3.05 12.12
CA ASP A 307 18.31 -2.96 13.45
C ASP A 307 19.33 -2.54 14.51
N ALA A 308 20.54 -3.10 14.46
CA ALA A 308 21.63 -2.77 15.36
C ALA A 308 22.08 -1.31 15.17
N LEU A 309 22.28 -0.88 13.93
CA LEU A 309 22.67 0.50 13.60
C LEU A 309 21.59 1.52 14.02
N LEU A 310 20.31 1.22 13.78
CA LEU A 310 19.20 2.08 14.21
C LEU A 310 19.12 2.20 15.74
N LYS A 311 19.39 1.12 16.46
CA LYS A 311 19.42 1.14 17.94
C LYS A 311 20.58 2.00 18.46
N GLU A 312 21.75 1.90 17.85
CA GLU A 312 22.90 2.76 18.15
C GLU A 312 22.58 4.23 17.85
N GLU A 313 22.04 4.52 16.66
CA GLU A 313 21.62 5.87 16.24
C GLU A 313 20.60 6.46 17.22
N SER A 314 19.55 5.71 17.56
CA SER A 314 18.52 6.17 18.49
C SER A 314 19.07 6.45 19.88
N SER A 315 20.00 5.62 20.37
CA SER A 315 20.60 5.83 21.69
C SER A 315 21.51 7.05 21.72
N THR A 316 22.24 7.30 20.63
CA THR A 316 23.16 8.42 20.45
C THR A 316 22.44 9.77 20.32
N TYR A 317 21.44 9.87 19.44
CA TYR A 317 20.85 11.16 19.07
C TYR A 317 19.54 11.49 19.79
N GLN A 318 18.85 10.48 20.35
CA GLN A 318 17.58 10.66 21.10
C GLN A 318 16.51 11.43 20.29
N ASP A 319 16.58 11.40 18.96
CA ASP A 319 15.72 12.17 18.04
C ASP A 319 14.84 11.29 17.15
N ILE A 320 14.79 9.98 17.39
CA ILE A 320 13.96 9.03 16.66
C ILE A 320 12.73 8.63 17.48
N VAL A 321 11.58 8.54 16.82
CA VAL A 321 10.35 7.91 17.31
C VAL A 321 10.11 6.66 16.47
N PHE A 322 10.25 5.50 17.09
CA PHE A 322 9.87 4.23 16.49
C PHE A 322 8.37 4.00 16.63
N VAL A 323 7.69 3.82 15.50
CA VAL A 323 6.26 3.46 15.46
C VAL A 323 6.11 1.98 15.12
N HIS A 324 5.23 1.26 15.84
CA HIS A 324 5.11 -0.20 15.74
C HIS A 324 4.42 -0.66 14.45
N ILE A 325 5.14 -0.61 13.34
CA ILE A 325 4.73 -1.02 12.00
C ILE A 325 5.92 -1.55 11.21
N ILE A 326 5.64 -2.30 10.15
CA ILE A 326 6.63 -2.66 9.14
C ILE A 326 6.89 -1.44 8.25
N ASP A 327 8.14 -0.97 8.18
CA ASP A 327 8.53 0.24 7.45
C ASP A 327 8.61 -0.05 5.95
N THR A 328 7.48 0.16 5.26
CA THR A 328 7.37 0.10 3.80
C THR A 328 6.63 1.32 3.29
N TYR A 329 6.79 1.64 2.01
CA TYR A 329 6.14 2.81 1.41
C TYR A 329 4.61 2.73 1.52
N ARG A 330 3.99 1.56 1.31
CA ARG A 330 2.52 1.39 1.48
C ARG A 330 2.04 1.59 2.92
N ASN A 331 2.91 1.44 3.91
CA ASN A 331 2.57 1.63 5.32
C ASN A 331 2.81 3.05 5.83
N VAL A 332 3.30 3.99 4.99
CA VAL A 332 3.52 5.38 5.40
C VAL A 332 2.25 6.07 5.96
N PRO A 333 1.02 5.87 5.42
CA PRO A 333 -0.19 6.41 6.05
C PRO A 333 -0.35 5.92 7.50
N ALA A 334 -0.13 4.63 7.75
CA ALA A 334 -0.20 4.06 9.10
C ALA A 334 0.94 4.61 9.98
N LYS A 335 2.16 4.71 9.44
CA LYS A 335 3.32 5.31 10.11
C LYS A 335 3.01 6.71 10.66
N LEU A 336 2.41 7.54 9.81
CA LEU A 336 2.03 8.90 10.15
C LEU A 336 0.90 8.93 11.20
N LEU A 337 -0.10 8.05 11.07
CA LEU A 337 -1.18 7.92 12.06
C LEU A 337 -0.64 7.52 13.44
N HIS A 338 0.26 6.53 13.50
CA HIS A 338 0.92 6.12 14.74
C HIS A 338 1.77 7.25 15.34
N PHE A 339 2.44 8.04 14.51
CA PHE A 339 3.15 9.22 14.98
C PHE A 339 2.21 10.29 15.54
N TYR A 340 1.08 10.58 14.88
CA TYR A 340 0.09 11.52 15.43
C TYR A 340 -0.42 11.06 16.80
N ARG A 341 -0.72 9.77 16.96
CA ARG A 341 -1.06 9.19 18.25
C ARG A 341 0.05 9.44 19.29
N TRP A 342 1.30 9.15 18.94
CA TRP A 342 2.44 9.42 19.83
C TRP A 342 2.55 10.89 20.23
N THR A 343 2.35 11.84 19.30
CA THR A 343 2.40 13.28 19.62
C THR A 343 1.31 13.67 20.62
N VAL A 344 0.07 13.18 20.44
CA VAL A 344 -1.05 13.50 21.35
C VAL A 344 -0.83 12.89 22.73
N GLU A 345 -0.24 11.70 22.81
CA GLU A 345 0.01 10.99 24.07
C GLU A 345 1.25 11.50 24.83
N SER A 346 2.26 12.01 24.12
CA SER A 346 3.59 12.25 24.69
C SER A 346 4.03 13.72 24.70
N THR A 347 3.37 14.61 23.95
CA THR A 347 3.77 16.02 23.85
C THR A 347 2.59 16.98 23.96
N SER A 348 2.88 18.19 24.43
CA SER A 348 1.94 19.32 24.40
C SER A 348 2.47 20.32 23.36
N TYR A 349 1.66 20.71 22.38
CA TYR A 349 2.13 21.58 21.31
C TYR A 349 1.04 22.45 20.65
N ASP A 350 1.45 23.58 20.07
CA ASP A 350 0.57 24.47 19.29
C ASP A 350 0.39 23.99 17.84
N LEU A 351 1.48 23.60 17.17
CA LEU A 351 1.51 23.25 15.75
C LEU A 351 2.31 21.96 15.49
N LEU A 352 1.92 21.23 14.45
CA LEU A 352 2.63 20.06 13.95
C LEU A 352 2.99 20.24 12.48
N LEU A 353 4.27 20.08 12.14
CA LEU A 353 4.77 20.05 10.77
C LEU A 353 5.18 18.62 10.41
N LYS A 354 4.60 18.07 9.34
CA LYS A 354 5.12 16.88 8.65
C LYS A 354 6.07 17.32 7.54
N THR A 355 7.21 16.66 7.45
CA THR A 355 8.14 16.77 6.32
C THR A 355 8.79 15.42 6.04
N ASP A 356 9.51 15.31 4.93
CA ASP A 356 10.29 14.12 4.56
C ASP A 356 11.78 14.37 4.82
N ASP A 357 12.57 13.30 4.84
CA ASP A 357 14.01 13.33 5.15
C ASP A 357 14.89 13.82 3.98
N ASP A 358 14.30 14.06 2.83
CA ASP A 358 14.90 14.68 1.65
C ASP A 358 14.58 16.18 1.53
N CYS A 359 13.98 16.79 2.57
CA CYS A 359 13.54 18.18 2.57
C CYS A 359 14.39 19.10 3.46
N TYR A 360 14.52 20.36 3.04
CA TYR A 360 15.08 21.45 3.84
C TYR A 360 13.96 22.29 4.44
N VAL A 361 14.06 22.60 5.74
CA VAL A 361 13.07 23.42 6.46
C VAL A 361 13.70 24.72 6.96
N ASP A 362 13.24 25.84 6.41
CA ASP A 362 13.55 27.20 6.86
C ASP A 362 12.63 27.59 8.04
N LEU A 363 13.05 27.24 9.26
CA LEU A 363 12.26 27.46 10.47
C LEU A 363 12.03 28.96 10.77
N ASP A 364 13.00 29.82 10.47
CA ASP A 364 12.90 31.27 10.73
C ASP A 364 11.78 31.90 9.89
N ASN A 365 11.79 31.64 8.58
CA ASN A 365 10.77 32.12 7.67
C ASN A 365 9.40 31.50 7.97
N MET A 366 9.39 30.23 8.38
CA MET A 366 8.17 29.56 8.80
C MET A 366 7.57 30.23 10.05
N PHE A 367 8.36 30.57 11.08
CA PHE A 367 7.85 31.31 12.25
C PHE A 367 7.33 32.71 11.88
N GLN A 368 8.02 33.43 11.01
CA GLN A 368 7.53 34.71 10.48
C GLN A 368 6.17 34.52 9.79
N ARG A 369 5.99 33.47 8.99
CA ARG A 369 4.74 33.16 8.31
C ARG A 369 3.62 32.72 9.25
N ILE A 370 3.93 31.97 10.31
CA ILE A 370 2.96 31.58 11.35
C ILE A 370 2.34 32.82 11.98
N VAL A 371 3.16 33.83 12.31
CA VAL A 371 2.70 35.10 12.86
C VAL A 371 1.92 35.90 11.82
N GLN A 372 2.50 36.12 10.63
CA GLN A 372 1.88 36.92 9.56
C GLN A 372 0.53 36.38 9.09
N LYS A 373 0.36 35.06 9.02
CA LYS A 373 -0.89 34.42 8.57
C LYS A 373 -1.83 34.05 9.71
N ASN A 374 -1.47 34.38 10.95
CA ASN A 374 -2.19 34.04 12.17
C ASN A 374 -2.57 32.55 12.19
N LEU A 375 -1.57 31.66 12.16
CA LEU A 375 -1.76 30.21 12.05
C LEU A 375 -2.00 29.50 13.39
N LYS A 376 -1.88 30.19 14.53
CA LYS A 376 -2.10 29.62 15.88
C LYS A 376 -3.59 29.40 16.24
N ARG A 377 -4.51 29.46 15.27
CA ARG A 377 -5.95 29.23 15.49
C ARG A 377 -6.24 27.73 15.38
N PRO A 378 -7.26 27.22 16.09
CA PRO A 378 -7.66 25.82 15.95
C PRO A 378 -8.15 25.52 14.53
N ASN A 379 -8.03 24.24 14.13
CA ASN A 379 -8.57 23.69 12.88
C ASN A 379 -8.00 24.30 11.59
N ILE A 380 -6.68 24.51 11.57
CA ILE A 380 -5.96 25.01 10.39
C ILE A 380 -5.08 23.91 9.80
N TRP A 381 -5.14 23.80 8.48
CA TRP A 381 -4.15 23.09 7.69
C TRP A 381 -3.48 24.06 6.71
N TRP A 382 -2.15 24.06 6.64
CA TRP A 382 -1.39 24.94 5.75
C TRP A 382 -0.36 24.14 4.96
N GLY A 383 -0.44 24.23 3.63
CA GLY A 383 0.48 23.51 2.74
C GLY A 383 0.25 23.82 1.26
N LYS A 384 1.04 23.18 0.39
CA LYS A 384 0.85 23.24 -1.06
C LYS A 384 -0.38 22.44 -1.45
N GLN A 385 -1.37 23.11 -2.03
CA GLN A 385 -2.58 22.45 -2.53
C GLN A 385 -2.37 22.06 -3.98
N ILE A 386 -2.53 20.77 -4.29
CA ILE A 386 -2.59 20.26 -5.67
C ILE A 386 -4.06 20.01 -6.00
N SER A 387 -4.58 20.71 -7.01
CA SER A 387 -5.91 20.47 -7.55
C SER A 387 -5.79 19.60 -8.80
N VAL A 388 -6.32 18.38 -8.77
CA VAL A 388 -6.47 17.56 -9.97
C VAL A 388 -7.69 18.09 -10.73
N ARG A 389 -7.47 18.70 -11.90
CA ARG A 389 -8.57 19.03 -12.81
C ARG A 389 -8.93 17.74 -13.56
N ARG A 390 -10.19 17.31 -13.46
CA ARG A 390 -10.75 16.33 -14.41
C ARG A 390 -10.69 16.96 -15.80
N GLY A 391 -10.10 16.26 -16.77
CA GLY A 391 -10.03 16.74 -18.14
C GLY A 391 -11.43 16.93 -18.71
N GLU A 392 -11.81 18.18 -18.94
CA GLU A 392 -12.56 18.54 -20.14
C GLU A 392 -11.50 18.92 -21.17
N GLY A 393 -11.69 18.44 -22.40
CA GLY A 393 -10.64 18.27 -23.40
C GLY A 393 -9.85 19.53 -23.77
N ASN A 394 -8.67 19.26 -24.33
CA ASN A 394 -7.73 20.16 -24.99
C ASN A 394 -7.34 21.41 -24.18
N ASP A 395 -6.25 21.30 -23.44
CA ASP A 395 -5.13 22.25 -23.58
C ASP A 395 -3.89 21.70 -22.86
N SER A 396 -2.73 22.01 -23.44
CA SER A 396 -1.38 21.64 -22.99
C SER A 396 -1.14 21.94 -21.49
N PRO A 397 -0.28 21.15 -20.81
CA PRO A 397 -0.06 21.30 -19.38
C PRO A 397 0.60 22.65 -19.08
N SER A 398 -0.19 23.61 -18.61
CA SER A 398 0.32 24.84 -18.01
C SER A 398 0.93 24.50 -16.64
N PRO A 399 2.11 25.04 -16.29
CA PRO A 399 2.77 24.74 -15.02
C PRO A 399 1.90 25.21 -13.87
N ALA A 400 1.58 24.30 -12.94
CA ALA A 400 0.80 24.60 -11.75
C ALA A 400 1.58 25.57 -10.84
N THR A 401 1.30 26.88 -10.95
CA THR A 401 1.72 27.88 -9.96
C THR A 401 0.88 27.73 -8.69
N GLY A 402 1.19 26.71 -7.89
CA GLY A 402 0.52 26.43 -6.63
C GLY A 402 1.15 27.23 -5.49
N HIS A 403 0.56 28.39 -5.15
CA HIS A 403 0.87 29.04 -3.87
C HIS A 403 0.23 28.26 -2.70
N PRO A 404 0.94 28.05 -1.58
CA PRO A 404 0.40 27.34 -0.43
C PRO A 404 -0.77 28.12 0.20
N LYS A 405 -1.91 27.43 0.41
CA LYS A 405 -3.15 28.00 0.97
C LYS A 405 -3.41 27.44 2.35
N ALA A 406 -3.98 28.26 3.24
CA ALA A 406 -4.49 27.81 4.53
C ALA A 406 -5.97 27.46 4.38
N LEU A 407 -6.37 26.27 4.79
CA LEU A 407 -7.74 25.76 4.70
C LEU A 407 -8.31 25.54 6.11
N LYS A 408 -9.62 25.75 6.27
CA LYS A 408 -10.35 25.32 7.47
C LYS A 408 -10.76 23.86 7.30
N VAL A 409 -10.69 23.08 8.36
CA VAL A 409 -11.02 21.64 8.33
C VAL A 409 -12.44 21.37 7.81
N GLY A 410 -13.40 22.27 8.03
CA GLY A 410 -14.77 22.17 7.52
C GLY A 410 -14.90 22.20 5.98
N ASP A 411 -13.93 22.77 5.27
CA ASP A 411 -13.94 22.86 3.79
C ASP A 411 -13.38 21.58 3.12
N LEU A 412 -12.86 20.63 3.92
CA LEU A 412 -12.28 19.37 3.44
C LEU A 412 -13.33 18.29 3.15
N VAL A 413 -14.57 18.45 3.61
CA VAL A 413 -15.62 17.41 3.55
C VAL A 413 -16.29 17.29 2.17
N HIS A 414 -16.13 18.27 1.28
CA HIS A 414 -16.89 18.35 0.01
C HIS A 414 -16.08 18.15 -1.27
N ARG A 415 -14.78 17.81 -1.21
CA ARG A 415 -14.00 17.48 -2.41
C ARG A 415 -13.09 16.29 -2.15
N LYS A 416 -12.92 15.42 -3.15
CA LYS A 416 -11.90 14.38 -3.11
C LYS A 416 -10.53 15.06 -3.21
N TYR A 417 -9.76 15.01 -2.13
CA TYR A 417 -8.40 15.56 -2.09
C TYR A 417 -7.41 14.40 -2.04
N TYR A 418 -6.44 14.41 -2.94
CA TYR A 418 -5.22 13.61 -2.80
C TYR A 418 -4.24 14.41 -1.97
N ILE A 419 -3.84 13.84 -0.84
CA ILE A 419 -2.66 14.28 -0.10
C ILE A 419 -1.53 13.40 -0.64
N PRO A 420 -0.61 13.92 -1.48
CA PRO A 420 0.60 13.18 -1.79
C PRO A 420 1.35 12.98 -0.47
N ILE A 421 1.61 11.71 -0.15
CA ILE A 421 2.39 11.31 1.01
C ILE A 421 3.85 11.46 0.69
#